data_AF-A0A7C5WD77-F1
#
_entry.id   AF-A0A7C5WD77-F1
#
_cell.length_a   1.000
_cell.length_b   1.000
_cell.length_c   1.000
_cell.angle_alpha   90.00
_cell.angle_beta   90.00
_cell.angle_gamma   90.00
#
_symmetry.space_group_name_H-M   'P 1'
#
loop_
_entity.id
_entity.type
_entity.pdbx_description
1 polymer ?
#
loop_
_entity_poly.entity_id
_entity_poly.type
_entity_poly.pdbx_seq_one_letter_code
_entity_poly.pdbx_strand_id
1 'polypeptide(L)'
;MAYVTPTEAVARMVETAAFKAQLPFRLLLARGFLAGALLGYATSLSFIPQLQGMPSLIGALLFPVGFVLLVLLGLELVTGNFALLPMGLLARRVRPRDLLRNWLWVYLGNLLGGLFYAVMYTQLVHDPKVTELLASIAQRKVFSYQELGLTGQLMAIGKGLLCNWMVTLGTAMAYFSSTTTGKVITMWLPIMTFFALGYEHSVVNMFVLPAALLESGTLTVSDWWVWNQVPVTIGNIIGAVALTSFPLMTYSSHVPQA
;
A
#
# COMPACT_ATOMS: atom_id res chain seq x y z
N MET A 1 -5.90 -28.80 6.05
CA MET A 1 -5.62 -27.99 7.26
C MET A 1 -5.80 -26.51 6.93
N ALA A 2 -6.37 -25.72 7.83
CA ALA A 2 -6.67 -24.30 7.60
C ALA A 2 -5.43 -23.39 7.68
N TYR A 3 -4.42 -23.80 8.45
CA TYR A 3 -3.12 -23.14 8.59
C TYR A 3 -2.10 -23.72 7.59
N VAL A 4 -1.31 -22.84 6.98
CA VAL A 4 -0.21 -23.17 6.05
C VAL A 4 1.10 -22.81 6.75
N THR A 5 2.08 -23.71 6.71
CA THR A 5 3.36 -23.48 7.40
C THR A 5 4.15 -22.33 6.78
N PRO A 6 5.06 -21.67 7.53
CA PRO A 6 5.91 -20.62 6.96
C PRO A 6 6.69 -21.04 5.71
N THR A 7 7.25 -22.25 5.72
CA THR A 7 8.01 -22.81 4.58
C THR A 7 7.14 -22.95 3.33
N GLU A 8 5.93 -23.51 3.46
CA GLU A 8 4.98 -23.65 2.35
C GLU A 8 4.46 -22.28 1.86
N ALA A 9 4.17 -21.37 2.79
CA ALA A 9 3.70 -20.03 2.46
C ALA A 9 4.76 -19.26 1.66
N VAL A 10 6.02 -19.31 2.10
CA VAL A 10 7.15 -18.66 1.41
C VAL A 10 7.38 -19.26 0.02
N ALA A 11 7.30 -20.59 -0.14
CA ALA A 11 7.38 -21.23 -1.44
C ALA A 11 6.28 -20.70 -2.40
N ARG A 12 5.03 -20.59 -1.92
CA ARG A 12 3.92 -20.01 -2.71
C ARG A 12 4.12 -18.54 -3.04
N MET A 13 4.70 -17.75 -2.14
CA MET A 13 5.04 -16.35 -2.39
C MET A 13 6.08 -16.22 -3.50
N VAL A 14 7.12 -17.05 -3.49
CA VAL A 14 8.17 -17.08 -4.53
C VAL A 14 7.59 -17.45 -5.89
N GLU A 15 6.72 -18.46 -5.96
CA GLU A 15 6.05 -18.81 -7.22
C GLU A 15 5.13 -17.69 -7.71
N THR A 16 4.40 -17.05 -6.79
CA THR A 16 3.56 -15.89 -7.14
C THR A 16 4.40 -14.71 -7.63
N ALA A 17 5.59 -14.50 -7.06
CA ALA A 17 6.52 -13.48 -7.53
C ALA A 17 7.01 -13.76 -8.96
N ALA A 18 7.34 -15.01 -9.27
CA ALA A 18 7.71 -15.45 -10.62
C ALA A 18 6.59 -15.19 -11.63
N PHE A 19 5.34 -15.55 -11.27
CA PHE A 19 4.16 -15.27 -12.09
C PHE A 19 3.94 -13.77 -12.33
N LYS A 20 3.94 -12.97 -11.26
CA LYS A 20 3.75 -11.50 -11.33
C LYS A 20 4.82 -10.80 -12.16
N ALA A 21 6.06 -11.27 -12.10
CA ALA A 21 7.16 -10.73 -12.90
C ALA A 21 6.98 -10.93 -14.41
N GLN A 22 6.23 -11.96 -14.82
CA GLN A 22 6.00 -12.27 -16.23
C GLN A 22 4.75 -11.59 -16.82
N LEU A 23 3.85 -11.05 -15.99
CA LEU A 23 2.62 -10.41 -16.45
C LEU A 23 2.89 -9.28 -17.48
N PRO A 24 2.15 -9.24 -18.61
CA PRO A 24 2.29 -8.18 -19.60
C PRO A 24 1.90 -6.82 -19.00
N PHE A 25 2.55 -5.75 -19.47
CA PHE A 25 2.38 -4.40 -18.91
C PHE A 25 0.91 -3.94 -18.88
N ARG A 26 0.09 -4.33 -19.87
CA ARG A 26 -1.35 -4.01 -19.93
C ARG A 26 -2.11 -4.56 -18.72
N LEU A 27 -1.79 -5.78 -18.29
CA LEU A 27 -2.41 -6.39 -17.11
C LEU A 27 -1.88 -5.76 -15.82
N LEU A 28 -0.58 -5.45 -15.76
CA LEU A 28 0.00 -4.74 -14.62
C LEU A 28 -0.66 -3.38 -14.41
N LEU A 29 -0.83 -2.63 -15.50
CA LEU A 29 -1.46 -1.31 -15.48
C LEU A 29 -2.93 -1.39 -15.12
N ALA A 30 -3.71 -2.29 -15.74
CA ALA A 30 -5.14 -2.43 -15.47
C ALA A 30 -5.43 -2.92 -14.04
N ARG A 31 -4.70 -3.95 -13.58
CA ARG A 31 -4.83 -4.46 -12.20
C ARG A 31 -4.33 -3.43 -11.18
N GLY A 32 -3.27 -2.68 -11.53
CA GLY A 32 -2.76 -1.58 -10.73
C GLY A 32 -3.77 -0.44 -10.60
N PHE A 33 -4.40 -0.04 -11.70
CA PHE A 33 -5.45 0.96 -11.72
C PHE A 33 -6.60 0.61 -10.78
N LEU A 34 -7.13 -0.61 -10.90
CA LEU A 34 -8.22 -1.06 -10.03
C LEU A 34 -7.81 -1.10 -8.55
N ALA A 35 -6.59 -1.57 -8.24
CA ALA A 35 -6.09 -1.58 -6.87
C ALA A 35 -5.96 -0.16 -6.28
N GLY A 36 -5.47 0.81 -7.05
CA GLY A 36 -5.38 2.21 -6.63
C GLY A 36 -6.75 2.82 -6.35
N ALA A 37 -7.71 2.62 -7.25
CA ALA A 37 -9.07 3.11 -7.08
C ALA A 37 -9.79 2.47 -5.88
N LEU A 38 -9.66 1.14 -5.68
CA LEU A 38 -10.25 0.44 -4.54
C LEU A 38 -9.67 0.88 -3.19
N LEU A 39 -8.37 1.19 -3.14
CA LEU A 39 -7.79 1.80 -1.94
C LEU A 39 -8.34 3.21 -1.70
N GLY A 40 -8.61 3.98 -2.76
CA GLY A 40 -9.35 5.23 -2.67
C GLY A 40 -10.72 5.05 -2.01
N TYR A 41 -11.53 4.09 -2.48
CA TYR A 41 -12.81 3.74 -1.86
C TYR A 41 -12.68 3.40 -0.37
N ALA A 42 -11.69 2.58 -0.01
CA ALA A 42 -11.46 2.19 1.38
C ALA A 42 -11.03 3.37 2.26
N THR A 43 -10.26 4.31 1.71
CA THR A 43 -9.92 5.55 2.41
C THR A 43 -11.13 6.47 2.56
N SER A 44 -11.98 6.63 1.54
CA SER A 44 -13.23 7.38 1.68
C SER A 44 -14.16 6.76 2.73
N LEU A 45 -14.24 5.41 2.79
CA LEU A 45 -14.99 4.70 3.83
C LEU A 45 -14.46 5.03 5.24
N SER A 46 -13.14 5.14 5.41
CA SER A 46 -12.56 5.48 6.72
C SER A 46 -12.72 6.94 7.13
N PHE A 47 -13.12 7.83 6.20
CA PHE A 47 -13.48 9.22 6.51
C PHE A 47 -14.84 9.35 7.18
N ILE A 48 -15.82 8.52 6.81
CA ILE A 48 -17.20 8.58 7.34
C ILE A 48 -17.26 8.71 8.88
N PRO A 49 -16.66 7.81 9.66
CA PRO A 49 -16.69 7.94 11.12
C PRO A 49 -16.00 9.22 11.62
N GLN A 50 -14.92 9.67 10.96
CA GLN A 50 -14.22 10.91 11.35
C GLN A 50 -15.10 12.15 11.12
N LEU A 51 -15.82 12.20 9.99
CA LEU A 51 -16.75 13.28 9.65
C LEU A 51 -17.95 13.34 10.62
N GLN A 52 -18.26 12.21 11.25
CA GLN A 52 -19.26 12.08 12.31
C GLN A 52 -18.70 12.34 13.72
N GLY A 53 -17.42 12.73 13.84
CA GLY A 53 -16.77 13.01 15.13
C GLY A 53 -16.42 11.77 15.95
N MET A 54 -16.43 10.58 15.34
CA MET A 54 -16.06 9.34 16.02
C MET A 54 -14.54 9.18 16.13
N PRO A 55 -14.04 8.33 17.06
CA PRO A 55 -12.62 8.06 17.17
C PRO A 55 -12.00 7.51 15.87
N SER A 56 -10.79 7.96 15.55
CA SER A 56 -10.05 7.55 14.34
C SER A 56 -9.85 6.04 14.22
N LEU A 57 -9.85 5.33 15.36
CA LEU A 57 -9.76 3.87 15.42
C LEU A 57 -10.88 3.17 14.64
N ILE A 58 -12.08 3.75 14.57
CA ILE A 58 -13.20 3.17 13.81
C ILE A 58 -12.91 3.25 12.30
N GLY A 59 -12.35 4.37 11.83
CA GLY A 59 -11.88 4.48 10.45
C GLY A 59 -10.77 3.47 10.14
N ALA A 60 -9.84 3.28 11.08
CA ALA A 60 -8.79 2.27 10.96
C ALA A 60 -9.31 0.83 10.92
N LEU A 61 -10.39 0.55 11.65
CA LEU A 61 -11.07 -0.75 11.60
C LEU A 61 -11.70 -1.01 10.24
N LEU A 62 -12.23 0.00 9.55
CA LEU A 62 -12.91 -0.14 8.26
C LEU A 62 -11.96 -0.14 7.05
N PHE A 63 -10.81 0.53 7.15
CA PHE A 63 -9.85 0.67 6.06
C PHE A 63 -9.39 -0.68 5.41
N PRO A 64 -9.18 -1.79 6.14
CA PRO A 64 -8.73 -3.06 5.55
C PRO A 64 -9.64 -3.64 4.46
N VAL A 65 -10.90 -3.22 4.36
CA VAL A 65 -11.84 -3.67 3.31
C VAL A 65 -11.22 -3.57 1.92
N GLY A 66 -10.58 -2.44 1.57
CA GLY A 66 -9.98 -2.26 0.24
C GLY A 66 -8.81 -3.21 -0.02
N PHE A 67 -7.96 -3.43 0.99
CA PHE A 67 -6.82 -4.33 0.89
C PHE A 67 -7.27 -5.79 0.74
N VAL A 68 -8.29 -6.21 1.49
CA VAL A 68 -8.86 -7.55 1.38
C VAL A 68 -9.40 -7.79 -0.03
N LEU A 69 -10.17 -6.84 -0.56
CA LEU A 69 -10.75 -6.95 -1.91
C LEU A 69 -9.68 -7.08 -2.98
N LEU A 70 -8.66 -6.22 -2.97
CA LEU A 70 -7.62 -6.25 -4.01
C LEU A 70 -6.78 -7.54 -3.96
N VAL A 71 -6.53 -8.11 -2.77
CA VAL A 71 -5.80 -9.37 -2.65
C VAL A 71 -6.65 -10.55 -3.12
N LEU A 72 -7.92 -10.63 -2.71
CA LEU A 72 -8.83 -11.71 -3.11
C LEU A 72 -9.12 -11.69 -4.62
N LEU A 73 -9.16 -10.52 -5.24
CA LEU A 73 -9.34 -10.34 -6.68
C LEU A 73 -8.04 -10.54 -7.49
N GLY A 74 -6.89 -10.75 -6.84
CA GLY A 74 -5.60 -10.93 -7.51
C GLY A 74 -5.13 -9.69 -8.27
N LEU A 75 -5.43 -8.49 -7.75
CA LEU A 75 -4.98 -7.23 -8.32
C LEU A 75 -3.51 -6.96 -8.00
N GLU A 76 -2.95 -5.92 -8.63
CA GLU A 76 -1.53 -5.57 -8.48
C GLU A 76 -1.40 -4.33 -7.60
N LEU A 77 -0.83 -4.50 -6.42
CA LEU A 77 -0.50 -3.41 -5.51
C LEU A 77 1.02 -3.31 -5.39
N VAL A 78 1.58 -2.15 -5.75
CA VAL A 78 3.03 -1.97 -5.81
C VAL A 78 3.68 -2.17 -4.43
N THR A 79 3.02 -1.71 -3.37
CA THR A 79 3.52 -1.81 -1.99
C THR A 79 3.58 -3.24 -1.48
N GLY A 80 2.67 -4.13 -1.92
CA GLY A 80 2.79 -5.58 -1.69
C GLY A 80 3.88 -6.22 -2.56
N ASN A 81 4.00 -5.79 -3.82
CA ASN A 81 5.02 -6.26 -4.74
C ASN A 81 6.45 -5.82 -4.33
N PHE A 82 6.59 -4.78 -3.50
CA PHE A 82 7.86 -4.38 -2.89
C PHE A 82 8.43 -5.46 -1.96
N ALA A 83 7.62 -6.43 -1.49
CA ALA A 83 8.15 -7.60 -0.78
C ALA A 83 8.21 -8.86 -1.64
N LEU A 84 7.12 -9.16 -2.36
CA LEU A 84 7.04 -10.41 -3.13
C LEU A 84 8.13 -10.54 -4.20
N LEU A 85 8.39 -9.49 -4.98
CA LEU A 85 9.37 -9.59 -6.08
C LEU A 85 10.81 -9.70 -5.59
N PRO A 86 11.25 -8.97 -4.55
CA PRO A 86 12.55 -9.23 -3.91
C PRO A 86 12.70 -10.66 -3.40
N MET A 87 11.67 -11.28 -2.83
CA MET A 87 11.72 -12.70 -2.46
C MET A 87 11.97 -13.59 -3.69
N GLY A 88 11.26 -13.34 -4.80
CA GLY A 88 11.50 -14.03 -6.07
C GLY A 88 12.90 -13.80 -6.64
N LEU A 89 13.48 -12.61 -6.45
CA LEU A 89 14.85 -12.28 -6.85
C LEU A 89 15.87 -13.07 -6.01
N LEU A 90 15.69 -13.10 -4.69
CA LEU A 90 16.55 -13.86 -3.76
C LEU A 90 16.49 -15.37 -4.03
N ALA A 91 15.32 -15.87 -4.42
CA ALA A 91 15.12 -17.26 -4.85
C ALA A 91 15.60 -17.55 -6.29
N ARG A 92 16.18 -16.56 -6.99
CA ARG A 92 16.61 -16.66 -8.41
C ARG A 92 15.49 -17.03 -9.39
N ARG A 93 14.23 -16.77 -9.04
CA ARG A 93 13.05 -16.99 -9.88
C ARG A 93 12.60 -15.74 -10.64
N VAL A 94 13.06 -14.56 -10.22
CA VAL A 94 12.77 -13.27 -10.87
C VAL A 94 14.08 -12.57 -11.22
N ARG A 95 14.17 -11.98 -12.42
CA ARG A 95 15.34 -11.17 -12.82
C ARG A 95 15.16 -9.72 -12.33
N PRO A 96 16.25 -9.00 -11.99
CA PRO A 96 16.16 -7.60 -11.57
C PRO A 96 15.37 -6.70 -12.54
N ARG A 97 15.53 -6.92 -13.85
CA ARG A 97 14.81 -6.17 -14.88
C ARG A 97 13.28 -6.37 -14.83
N ASP A 98 12.84 -7.59 -14.53
CA ASP A 98 11.41 -7.92 -14.51
C ASP A 98 10.76 -7.38 -13.22
N LEU A 99 11.52 -7.35 -12.12
CA LEU A 99 11.15 -6.69 -10.87
C LEU A 99 10.93 -5.18 -11.09
N LEU A 100 11.92 -4.47 -11.64
CA LEU A 100 11.82 -3.03 -11.89
C LEU A 100 10.70 -2.70 -12.88
N ARG A 101 10.52 -3.52 -13.92
CA ARG A 101 9.40 -3.41 -14.86
C ARG A 101 8.06 -3.52 -14.14
N ASN A 102 7.90 -4.53 -13.28
CA ASN A 102 6.66 -4.69 -12.53
C ASN A 102 6.40 -3.50 -11.61
N TRP A 103 7.39 -3.12 -10.80
CA TRP A 103 7.25 -1.99 -9.88
C TRP A 103 6.84 -0.71 -10.62
N LEU A 104 7.50 -0.39 -11.73
CA LEU A 104 7.16 0.78 -12.54
C LEU A 104 5.70 0.77 -13.01
N TRP A 105 5.27 -0.29 -13.71
CA TRP A 105 3.93 -0.33 -14.31
C TRP A 105 2.82 -0.43 -13.27
N VAL A 106 3.04 -1.14 -12.17
CA VAL A 106 2.06 -1.24 -11.09
C VAL A 106 1.98 0.07 -10.32
N TYR A 107 3.11 0.74 -10.05
CA TYR A 107 3.13 2.07 -9.43
C TYR A 107 2.36 3.09 -10.27
N LEU A 108 2.61 3.12 -11.59
CA LEU A 108 1.87 3.97 -12.52
C LEU A 108 0.38 3.62 -12.56
N GLY A 109 0.03 2.33 -12.58
CA GLY A 109 -1.36 1.89 -12.51
C GLY A 109 -2.03 2.37 -11.23
N ASN A 110 -1.42 2.12 -10.07
CA ASN A 110 -1.92 2.56 -8.77
C ASN A 110 -2.10 4.09 -8.72
N LEU A 111 -1.15 4.85 -9.26
CA LEU A 111 -1.24 6.31 -9.36
C LEU A 111 -2.43 6.74 -10.22
N LEU A 112 -2.58 6.20 -11.42
CA LEU A 112 -3.69 6.53 -12.31
C LEU A 112 -5.05 6.17 -11.69
N GLY A 113 -5.12 5.04 -10.98
CA GLY A 113 -6.32 4.62 -10.26
C GLY A 113 -6.69 5.56 -9.11
N GLY A 114 -5.69 5.96 -8.33
CA GLY A 114 -5.85 6.93 -7.24
C GLY A 114 -6.28 8.31 -7.74
N LEU A 115 -5.65 8.81 -8.82
CA LEU A 115 -6.01 10.07 -9.47
C LEU A 115 -7.43 10.04 -10.05
N PHE A 116 -7.77 8.96 -10.78
CA PHE A 116 -9.12 8.76 -11.30
C PHE A 116 -10.16 8.84 -10.18
N TYR A 117 -9.94 8.08 -9.10
CA TYR A 117 -10.87 8.07 -7.98
C TYR A 117 -10.89 9.43 -7.24
N ALA A 118 -9.77 10.13 -7.10
CA ALA A 118 -9.72 11.46 -6.50
C ALA A 118 -10.59 12.46 -7.28
N VAL A 119 -10.48 12.49 -8.61
CA VAL A 119 -11.34 13.33 -9.46
C VAL A 119 -12.81 12.94 -9.30
N MET A 120 -13.14 11.64 -9.40
CA MET A 120 -14.53 11.19 -9.24
C MET A 120 -15.10 11.53 -7.86
N TYR A 121 -14.32 11.35 -6.81
CA TYR A 121 -14.73 11.61 -5.43
C TYR A 121 -15.02 13.09 -5.19
N THR A 122 -14.10 13.98 -5.60
CA THR A 122 -14.24 15.44 -5.41
C THR A 122 -15.34 16.05 -6.28
N GLN A 123 -15.59 15.50 -7.47
CA GLN A 123 -16.70 15.95 -8.33
C GLN A 123 -18.09 15.45 -7.87
N LEU A 124 -18.15 14.39 -7.06
CA LEU A 124 -19.42 13.78 -6.63
C LEU A 124 -19.76 14.04 -5.16
N VAL A 125 -18.77 14.37 -4.34
CA VAL A 125 -18.95 14.61 -2.90
C VAL A 125 -18.67 16.07 -2.60
N HIS A 126 -19.74 16.84 -2.38
CA HIS A 126 -19.67 18.24 -2.00
C HIS A 126 -20.10 18.41 -0.53
N ASP A 127 -19.15 18.21 0.38
CA ASP A 127 -19.34 18.42 1.82
C ASP A 127 -18.18 19.26 2.36
N PRO A 128 -18.44 20.46 2.93
CA PRO A 128 -17.40 21.29 3.52
C PRO A 128 -16.53 20.59 4.56
N LYS A 129 -17.09 19.62 5.30
CA LYS A 129 -16.32 18.82 6.27
C LYS A 129 -15.30 17.92 5.59
N VAL A 130 -15.59 17.43 4.39
CA VAL A 130 -14.64 16.65 3.58
C VAL A 130 -13.50 17.55 3.10
N THR A 131 -13.81 18.75 2.61
CA THR A 131 -12.80 19.74 2.20
C THR A 131 -11.88 20.10 3.38
N GLU A 132 -12.43 20.35 4.56
CA GLU A 132 -11.64 20.62 5.78
C GLU A 132 -10.79 19.41 6.19
N LEU A 133 -11.35 18.20 6.16
CA LEU A 133 -10.62 16.97 6.45
C LEU A 133 -9.44 16.80 5.50
N LEU A 134 -9.64 16.99 4.19
CA LEU A 134 -8.60 16.89 3.16
C LEU A 134 -7.51 17.96 3.35
N ALA A 135 -7.88 19.20 3.68
CA ALA A 135 -6.92 20.26 4.00
C ALA A 135 -6.08 19.87 5.24
N SER A 136 -6.71 19.32 6.28
CA SER A 136 -6.00 18.83 7.47
C SER A 136 -5.05 17.67 7.17
N ILE A 137 -5.41 16.81 6.20
CA ILE A 137 -4.55 15.73 5.72
C ILE A 137 -3.33 16.31 5.00
N ALA A 138 -3.51 17.28 4.10
CA ALA A 138 -2.40 17.96 3.42
C ALA A 138 -1.45 18.62 4.44
N GLN A 139 -1.99 19.29 5.46
CA GLN A 139 -1.19 19.85 6.55
C GLN A 139 -0.31 18.79 7.22
N ARG A 140 -0.91 17.69 7.68
CA ARG A 140 -0.18 16.63 8.42
C ARG A 140 0.81 15.86 7.54
N LYS A 141 0.47 15.62 6.28
CA LYS A 141 1.22 14.73 5.38
C LYS A 141 2.24 15.45 4.51
N VAL A 142 2.19 16.78 4.42
CA VAL A 142 3.06 17.57 3.54
C VAL A 142 3.66 18.74 4.31
N PHE A 143 2.83 19.71 4.71
CA PHE A 143 3.33 20.98 5.27
C PHE A 143 4.07 20.79 6.60
N SER A 144 3.61 19.91 7.49
CA SER A 144 4.33 19.58 8.72
C SER A 144 5.71 18.93 8.46
N TYR A 145 5.87 18.16 7.37
CA TYR A 145 7.19 17.65 7.00
C TYR A 145 8.07 18.75 6.38
N GLN A 146 7.47 19.63 5.58
CA GLN A 146 8.15 20.78 5.00
C GLN A 146 8.70 21.74 6.04
N GLU A 147 7.91 22.09 7.06
CA GLU A 147 8.31 22.93 8.19
C GLU A 147 9.52 22.36 8.95
N LEU A 148 9.59 21.02 9.03
CA LEU A 148 10.68 20.30 9.71
C LEU A 148 11.90 20.04 8.81
N GLY A 149 11.86 20.41 7.53
CA GLY A 149 12.97 20.24 6.59
C GLY A 149 13.44 18.78 6.48
N LEU A 150 14.76 18.57 6.55
CA LEU A 150 15.36 17.23 6.48
C LEU A 150 14.77 16.26 7.51
N THR A 151 14.51 16.74 8.73
CA THR A 151 13.89 15.92 9.79
C THR A 151 12.51 15.44 9.36
N GLY A 152 11.72 16.29 8.72
CA GLY A 152 10.41 15.92 8.18
C GLY A 152 10.49 14.86 7.08
N GLN A 153 11.48 14.95 6.18
CA GLN A 153 11.70 13.91 5.17
C GLN A 153 12.08 12.57 5.79
N LEU A 154 12.95 12.56 6.80
CA LEU A 154 13.31 11.35 7.53
C LEU A 154 12.11 10.76 8.29
N MET A 155 11.25 11.60 8.86
CA MET A 155 9.98 11.16 9.46
C MET A 155 9.05 10.52 8.43
N ALA A 156 8.90 11.10 7.23
CA ALA A 156 8.09 10.54 6.16
C ALA A 156 8.64 9.18 5.67
N ILE A 157 9.96 9.05 5.53
CA ILE A 157 10.63 7.78 5.23
C ILE A 157 10.37 6.75 6.34
N GLY A 158 10.57 7.13 7.61
CA GLY A 158 10.35 6.24 8.76
C GLY A 158 8.92 5.74 8.87
N LYS A 159 7.94 6.64 8.69
CA LYS A 159 6.52 6.27 8.63
C LYS A 159 6.21 5.38 7.42
N GLY A 160 6.83 5.64 6.26
CA GLY A 160 6.72 4.78 5.09
C GLY A 160 7.26 3.37 5.35
N LEU A 161 8.40 3.27 6.00
CA LEU A 161 9.04 2.01 6.37
C LEU A 161 8.14 1.17 7.29
N LEU A 162 7.64 1.78 8.37
CA LEU A 162 6.78 1.08 9.33
C LEU A 162 5.40 0.76 8.75
N CYS A 163 4.86 1.62 7.88
CA CYS A 163 3.64 1.32 7.12
C CYS A 163 3.82 0.05 6.30
N ASN A 164 4.84 0.02 5.45
CA ASN A 164 4.89 -1.03 4.45
C ASN A 164 5.32 -2.36 5.03
N TRP A 165 6.03 -2.38 6.18
CA TRP A 165 6.23 -3.62 6.93
C TRP A 165 4.89 -4.31 7.24
N MET A 166 3.90 -3.56 7.73
CA MET A 166 2.56 -4.10 8.00
C MET A 166 1.80 -4.45 6.72
N VAL A 167 1.88 -3.63 5.66
CA VAL A 167 1.21 -3.92 4.37
C VAL A 167 1.75 -5.20 3.72
N THR A 168 3.07 -5.39 3.72
CA THR A 168 3.69 -6.58 3.16
C THR A 168 3.51 -7.79 4.07
N LEU A 169 3.46 -7.59 5.39
CA LEU A 169 3.04 -8.64 6.32
C LEU A 169 1.59 -9.05 6.06
N GLY A 170 0.67 -8.11 5.83
CA GLY A 170 -0.70 -8.41 5.40
C GLY A 170 -0.74 -9.19 4.09
N THR A 171 0.08 -8.79 3.11
CA THR A 171 0.23 -9.52 1.83
C THR A 171 0.72 -10.96 2.07
N ALA A 172 1.70 -11.14 2.95
CA ALA A 172 2.25 -12.44 3.32
C ALA A 172 1.22 -13.30 4.07
N MET A 173 0.49 -12.71 5.02
CA MET A 173 -0.54 -13.33 5.85
C MET A 173 -1.66 -13.99 5.04
N ALA A 174 -1.93 -13.52 3.83
CA ALA A 174 -2.87 -14.15 2.90
C ALA A 174 -2.43 -15.56 2.43
N TYR A 175 -1.15 -15.91 2.54
CA TYR A 175 -0.61 -17.23 2.17
C TYR A 175 -0.57 -18.22 3.34
N PHE A 176 -0.72 -17.76 4.57
CA PHE A 176 -0.73 -18.57 5.79
C PHE A 176 -2.08 -19.23 6.08
N SER A 177 -3.11 -18.91 5.28
CA SER A 177 -4.44 -19.51 5.39
C SER A 177 -4.94 -20.07 4.06
N SER A 178 -5.61 -21.22 4.12
CA SER A 178 -6.27 -21.86 2.97
C SER A 178 -7.75 -21.48 2.81
N THR A 179 -8.38 -20.85 3.80
CA THR A 179 -9.79 -20.43 3.74
C THR A 179 -9.90 -18.94 3.48
N THR A 180 -10.92 -18.50 2.72
CA THR A 180 -11.13 -17.07 2.45
C THR A 180 -11.34 -16.28 3.74
N THR A 181 -12.15 -16.78 4.68
CA THR A 181 -12.36 -16.13 5.99
C THR A 181 -11.06 -15.97 6.76
N GLY A 182 -10.20 -17.00 6.78
CA GLY A 182 -8.91 -16.93 7.44
C GLY A 182 -8.01 -15.87 6.81
N LYS A 183 -7.94 -15.81 5.47
CA LYS A 183 -7.21 -14.76 4.76
C LYS A 183 -7.72 -13.35 5.08
N VAL A 184 -9.04 -13.17 5.14
CA VAL A 184 -9.66 -11.88 5.50
C VAL A 184 -9.16 -11.43 6.88
N ILE A 185 -9.24 -12.31 7.89
CA ILE A 185 -8.85 -11.98 9.27
C ILE A 185 -7.34 -11.71 9.37
N THR A 186 -6.50 -12.55 8.77
CA THR A 186 -5.03 -12.40 8.89
C THR A 186 -4.51 -11.16 8.16
N MET A 187 -5.14 -10.77 7.05
CA MET A 187 -4.86 -9.49 6.39
C MET A 187 -5.36 -8.30 7.19
N TRP A 188 -6.51 -8.42 7.86
CA TRP A 188 -7.14 -7.31 8.59
C TRP A 188 -6.24 -6.74 9.68
N LEU A 189 -5.61 -7.62 10.46
CA LEU A 189 -4.81 -7.26 11.63
C LEU A 189 -3.70 -6.25 11.29
N PRO A 190 -2.70 -6.56 10.44
CA PRO A 190 -1.61 -5.63 10.19
C PRO A 190 -2.07 -4.36 9.42
N ILE A 191 -3.08 -4.48 8.55
CA ILE A 191 -3.60 -3.35 7.78
C ILE A 191 -4.32 -2.34 8.69
N MET A 192 -5.12 -2.82 9.64
CA MET A 192 -5.71 -1.98 10.67
C MET A 192 -4.62 -1.32 11.53
N THR A 193 -3.59 -2.07 11.94
CA THR A 193 -2.52 -1.58 12.82
C THR A 193 -1.79 -0.37 12.24
N PHE A 194 -1.29 -0.44 11.00
CA PHE A 194 -0.54 0.70 10.45
C PHE A 194 -1.43 1.92 10.26
N PHE A 195 -2.69 1.70 9.88
CA PHE A 195 -3.63 2.79 9.65
C PHE A 195 -4.00 3.48 10.96
N ALA A 196 -4.25 2.72 12.03
CA ALA A 196 -4.50 3.24 13.36
C ALA A 196 -3.32 4.03 13.93
N LEU A 197 -2.08 3.59 13.63
CA LEU A 197 -0.85 4.26 14.04
C LEU A 197 -0.49 5.49 13.18
N GLY A 198 -1.26 5.79 12.13
CA GLY A 198 -1.04 6.97 11.29
C GLY A 198 0.24 6.91 10.45
N TYR A 199 0.67 5.70 10.05
CA TYR A 199 1.80 5.53 9.15
C TYR A 199 1.45 5.86 7.69
N GLU A 200 2.48 6.04 6.86
CA GLU A 200 2.34 6.60 5.51
C GLU A 200 2.37 5.52 4.43
N HIS A 201 1.29 5.41 3.66
CA HIS A 201 1.18 4.46 2.55
C HIS A 201 1.17 5.19 1.21
N SER A 202 2.20 4.98 0.39
CA SER A 202 2.39 5.69 -0.89
C SER A 202 1.18 5.59 -1.81
N VAL A 203 0.51 4.43 -1.90
CA VAL A 203 -0.66 4.26 -2.79
C VAL A 203 -1.93 4.89 -2.22
N VAL A 204 -2.10 4.96 -0.89
CA VAL A 204 -3.22 5.73 -0.31
C VAL A 204 -3.00 7.22 -0.57
N ASN A 205 -1.75 7.67 -0.46
CA ASN A 205 -1.37 9.05 -0.73
C ASN A 205 -1.57 9.45 -2.21
N MET A 206 -1.56 8.50 -3.15
CA MET A 206 -1.95 8.71 -4.56
C MET A 206 -3.45 9.00 -4.77
N PHE A 207 -4.28 8.86 -3.75
CA PHE A 207 -5.67 9.32 -3.75
C PHE A 207 -5.82 10.58 -2.88
N VAL A 208 -5.43 10.51 -1.60
CA VAL A 208 -5.80 11.57 -0.64
C VAL A 208 -5.11 12.91 -0.91
N LEU A 209 -3.88 12.91 -1.42
CA LEU A 209 -3.16 14.16 -1.71
C LEU A 209 -3.64 14.80 -3.02
N PRO A 210 -3.91 14.05 -4.10
CA PRO A 210 -4.65 14.60 -5.24
C PRO A 210 -6.03 15.13 -4.89
N ALA A 211 -6.81 14.43 -4.05
CA ALA A 211 -8.11 14.92 -3.60
C ALA A 211 -7.97 16.23 -2.79
N ALA A 212 -6.98 16.31 -1.90
CA ALA A 212 -6.70 17.54 -1.17
C ALA A 212 -6.22 18.67 -2.08
N LEU A 213 -5.39 18.38 -3.10
CA LEU A 213 -4.96 19.37 -4.08
C LEU A 213 -6.14 19.98 -4.85
N LEU A 214 -7.12 19.16 -5.25
CA LEU A 214 -8.32 19.60 -5.97
C LEU A 214 -9.27 20.44 -5.10
N GLU A 215 -9.36 20.13 -3.80
CA GLU A 215 -10.32 20.74 -2.87
C GLU A 215 -9.75 21.94 -2.09
N SER A 216 -8.53 21.84 -1.57
CA SER A 216 -7.96 22.84 -0.66
C SER A 216 -7.24 23.98 -1.37
N GLY A 217 -6.79 23.77 -2.62
CA GLY A 217 -6.08 24.76 -3.44
C GLY A 217 -4.71 25.24 -2.92
N THR A 218 -4.33 24.85 -1.69
CA THR A 218 -3.06 25.24 -1.03
C THR A 218 -1.89 24.32 -1.37
N LEU A 219 -2.16 23.06 -1.68
CA LEU A 219 -1.15 22.05 -1.94
C LEU A 219 -0.71 22.08 -3.41
N THR A 220 0.59 22.19 -3.67
CA THR A 220 1.10 22.05 -5.05
C THR A 220 1.51 20.61 -5.36
N VAL A 221 1.60 20.27 -6.66
CA VAL A 221 2.13 18.97 -7.09
C VAL A 221 3.57 18.79 -6.60
N SER A 222 4.41 19.84 -6.64
CA SER A 222 5.78 19.76 -6.13
C SER A 222 5.82 19.44 -4.64
N ASP A 223 4.96 20.06 -3.84
CA ASP A 223 4.93 19.81 -2.39
C ASP A 223 4.57 18.36 -2.10
N TRP A 224 3.53 17.84 -2.78
CA TRP A 224 3.15 16.44 -2.67
C TRP A 224 4.32 15.50 -2.99
N TRP A 225 5.00 15.69 -4.12
CA TRP A 225 6.03 14.75 -4.54
C TRP A 225 7.29 14.81 -3.67
N VAL A 226 7.75 16.01 -3.33
CA VAL A 226 9.01 16.22 -2.59
C VAL A 226 8.86 15.87 -1.11
N TRP A 227 7.77 16.29 -0.47
CA TRP A 227 7.61 16.15 0.97
C TRP A 227 6.84 14.91 1.40
N ASN A 228 6.16 14.23 0.47
CA ASN A 228 5.41 13.02 0.79
C ASN A 228 5.68 11.85 -0.17
N GLN A 229 5.32 11.96 -1.45
CA GLN A 229 5.21 10.78 -2.32
C GLN A 229 6.55 10.05 -2.47
N VAL A 230 7.64 10.77 -2.73
CA VAL A 230 8.98 10.17 -2.89
C VAL A 230 9.52 9.63 -1.55
N PRO A 231 9.59 10.43 -0.45
CA PRO A 231 10.06 9.94 0.85
C PRO A 231 9.28 8.71 1.35
N VAL A 232 7.96 8.74 1.25
CA VAL A 232 7.09 7.64 1.70
C VAL A 232 7.31 6.40 0.84
N THR A 233 7.46 6.54 -0.48
CA THR A 233 7.73 5.41 -1.37
C THR A 233 9.09 4.77 -1.07
N ILE A 234 10.13 5.58 -0.83
CA ILE A 234 11.45 5.10 -0.40
C ILE A 234 11.31 4.31 0.91
N GLY A 235 10.63 4.88 1.90
CA GLY A 235 10.32 4.21 3.16
C GLY A 235 9.60 2.88 2.92
N ASN A 236 8.55 2.88 2.10
CA ASN A 236 7.78 1.68 1.78
C ASN A 236 8.66 0.57 1.16
N ILE A 237 9.56 0.91 0.24
CA ILE A 237 10.51 -0.06 -0.34
C ILE A 237 11.44 -0.63 0.74
N ILE A 238 12.04 0.23 1.56
CA ILE A 238 12.96 -0.19 2.63
C ILE A 238 12.25 -1.14 3.61
N GLY A 239 11.06 -0.77 4.09
CA GLY A 239 10.29 -1.60 5.02
C GLY A 239 9.92 -2.97 4.45
N ALA A 240 9.51 -3.01 3.18
CA ALA A 240 9.17 -4.25 2.50
C ALA A 240 10.36 -5.20 2.34
N VAL A 241 11.49 -4.67 1.88
CA VAL A 241 12.69 -5.46 1.60
C VAL A 241 13.33 -5.91 2.92
N ALA A 242 13.60 -4.97 3.82
CA ALA A 242 14.36 -5.21 5.04
C ALA A 242 13.58 -5.98 6.11
N LEU A 243 12.29 -5.66 6.32
CA LEU A 243 11.52 -6.19 7.45
C LEU A 243 10.55 -7.32 7.05
N THR A 244 10.33 -7.55 5.75
CA THR A 244 9.47 -8.65 5.29
C THR A 244 10.20 -9.62 4.38
N SER A 245 10.81 -9.14 3.29
CA SER A 245 11.42 -10.02 2.29
C SER A 245 12.59 -10.82 2.86
N PHE A 246 13.59 -10.16 3.46
CA PHE A 246 14.74 -10.86 4.04
C PHE A 246 14.34 -11.80 5.19
N PRO A 247 13.54 -11.37 6.19
CA PRO A 247 13.14 -12.27 7.27
C PRO A 247 12.35 -13.48 6.78
N LEU A 248 11.37 -13.31 5.88
CA LEU A 248 10.59 -14.44 5.37
C LEU A 248 11.43 -15.40 4.52
N MET A 249 12.43 -14.91 3.78
CA MET A 249 13.35 -15.76 3.03
C MET A 249 14.25 -16.63 3.93
N THR A 250 14.37 -16.36 5.23
CA THR A 250 15.10 -17.27 6.14
C THR A 250 14.44 -18.66 6.20
N TYR A 251 13.11 -18.74 6.01
CA TYR A 251 12.37 -20.01 5.96
C TYR A 251 12.60 -20.80 4.65
N SER A 252 13.17 -20.19 3.60
CA SER A 252 13.46 -20.90 2.34
C SER A 252 14.72 -21.77 2.40
N SER A 253 15.58 -21.55 3.39
CA SER A 253 16.83 -22.32 3.59
C SER A 253 16.60 -23.80 3.96
N HIS A 254 15.37 -24.16 4.31
CA HIS A 254 14.96 -25.52 4.67
C HIS A 254 14.24 -26.24 3.53
N VAL A 255 14.17 -25.63 2.34
CA VAL A 255 13.60 -26.26 1.14
C VAL A 255 14.75 -26.77 0.28
N PRO A 256 14.87 -28.10 0.03
CA PRO A 256 15.86 -28.62 -0.90
C PRO A 256 15.67 -27.94 -2.26
N GLN A 257 16.74 -27.35 -2.79
CA GLN A 257 16.72 -26.84 -4.16
C GLN A 257 16.70 -28.04 -5.10
N ALA A 258 15.55 -28.25 -5.76
CA ALA A 258 15.40 -29.21 -6.85
C ALA A 258 15.96 -28.63 -8.16
#